data_AF-A0A382W094-F1
#
_entry.id   AF-A0A382W094-F1
#
_cell.length_a   1.000
_cell.length_b   1.000
_cell.length_c   1.000
_cell.angle_alpha   90.00
_cell.angle_beta   90.00
_cell.angle_gamma   90.00
#
_symmetry.space_group_name_H-M   'P 1'
#
loop_
_entity.id
_entity.type
_entity.pdbx_description
1 polymer ?
#
loop_
_entity_poly.entity_id
_entity_poly.type
_entity_poly.pdbx_seq_one_letter_code
_entity_poly.pdbx_strand_id
1 'polypeptide(L)'
;VQHHVKGQKNSYMFQNVYVSFRDKDCIARFKLNGSGLITPLAPVDAPGGLAPMATDSSRQHPYLGQRLSRHLSSFHIESQLG
;
A
#
# COMPACT_ATOMS: atom_id res chain seq x y z
N VAL A 1 44.79 -3.07 3.78
CA VAL A 1 43.86 -3.04 2.64
C VAL A 1 42.58 -2.36 3.09
N GLN A 2 42.38 -1.09 2.72
CA GLN A 2 41.14 -0.37 3.02
C GLN A 2 40.12 -0.70 1.92
N HIS A 3 39.00 -1.31 2.28
CA HIS A 3 37.87 -1.45 1.36
C HIS A 3 37.02 -0.18 1.45
N HIS A 4 37.25 0.74 0.52
CA HIS A 4 36.38 1.89 0.26
C HIS A 4 35.06 1.36 -0.34
N VAL A 5 34.07 1.09 0.51
CA VAL A 5 32.71 0.83 0.04
C VAL A 5 32.13 2.18 -0.38
N LYS A 6 32.18 2.47 -1.69
CA LYS A 6 31.47 3.61 -2.29
C LYS A 6 30.04 3.58 -1.80
N GLY A 7 29.62 4.64 -1.11
CA GLY A 7 28.28 4.78 -0.58
C GLY A 7 27.25 4.52 -1.67
N GLN A 8 26.52 3.42 -1.52
CA GLN A 8 25.18 3.35 -2.09
C GLN A 8 24.42 4.48 -1.40
N LYS A 9 24.12 5.54 -2.14
CA LYS A 9 23.06 6.47 -1.76
C LYS A 9 21.82 5.59 -1.63
N ASN A 10 21.49 5.16 -0.41
CA ASN A 10 20.16 4.72 -0.09
C ASN A 10 19.27 5.92 -0.33
N SER A 11 18.82 6.11 -1.57
CA SER A 11 17.63 6.90 -1.84
C SER A 11 16.57 6.28 -0.97
N TYR A 12 16.21 6.99 0.10
CA TYR A 12 15.15 6.59 1.01
C TYR A 12 13.84 6.60 0.21
N MET A 13 13.60 5.52 -0.54
CA MET A 13 12.39 5.31 -1.30
C MET A 13 11.28 5.14 -0.28
N PHE A 14 10.29 6.02 -0.36
CA PHE A 14 9.10 5.88 0.45
C PHE A 14 8.23 4.77 -0.15
N GLN A 15 7.66 3.94 0.71
CA GLN A 15 6.71 2.90 0.31
C GLN A 15 5.28 3.37 0.63
N ASN A 16 4.35 3.03 -0.25
CA ASN A 16 2.92 3.18 0.05
C ASN A 16 2.42 1.93 0.75
N VAL A 17 1.72 2.11 1.87
CA VAL A 17 1.10 1.02 2.65
C VAL A 17 -0.41 1.21 2.64
N TYR A 18 -1.13 0.12 2.39
CA TYR A 18 -2.58 0.09 2.29
C TYR A 18 -3.14 -0.90 3.32
N VAL A 19 -4.16 -0.48 4.06
CA VAL A 19 -4.78 -1.29 5.11
C VAL A 19 -6.30 -1.26 4.92
N SER A 20 -6.90 -2.44 4.72
CA SER A 20 -8.35 -2.63 4.76
C SER A 20 -8.83 -2.85 6.19
N PHE A 21 -9.98 -2.29 6.54
CA PHE A 21 -10.66 -2.59 7.79
C PHE A 21 -11.90 -3.45 7.54
N ARG A 22 -12.16 -4.38 8.46
CA ARG A 22 -13.33 -5.26 8.40
C ARG A 22 -14.66 -4.50 8.42
N ASP A 23 -14.72 -3.42 9.19
CA ASP A 23 -15.97 -2.71 9.51
C ASP A 23 -15.94 -1.24 9.03
N LYS A 24 -15.05 -0.88 8.10
CA LYS A 24 -15.05 0.42 7.44
C LYS A 24 -15.00 0.26 5.92
N ASP A 25 -15.79 1.08 5.25
CA ASP A 25 -15.89 1.15 3.80
C ASP A 25 -14.77 2.02 3.19
N CYS A 26 -13.54 1.82 3.66
CA CYS A 26 -12.38 2.53 3.14
C CYS A 26 -11.08 1.74 3.28
N ILE A 27 -10.11 2.12 2.46
CA ILE A 27 -8.71 1.69 2.56
C ILE A 27 -7.91 2.84 3.19
N ALA A 28 -7.32 2.59 4.37
CA ALA A 28 -6.36 3.54 4.92
C ALA A 28 -5.04 3.47 4.14
N ARG A 29 -4.46 4.65 3.91
CA ARG A 29 -3.21 4.83 3.19
C ARG A 29 -2.16 5.46 4.07
N PHE A 30 -0.93 5.01 3.92
CA PHE A 30 0.21 5.55 4.64
C PHE A 30 1.44 5.62 3.75
N LYS A 31 2.31 6.57 4.07
CA LYS A 31 3.67 6.66 3.55
C LYS A 31 4.63 6.11 4.60
N LEU A 32 5.39 5.09 4.24
CA LEU A 32 6.46 4.51 5.06
C LEU A 32 7.80 5.01 4.54
N ASN A 33 8.57 5.70 5.37
CA ASN A 33 9.93 6.11 4.99
C ASN A 33 10.94 4.99 5.25
N GLY A 34 12.16 5.12 4.73
CA GLY A 34 13.19 4.08 4.95
C GLY A 34 13.79 4.07 6.37
N SER A 35 13.35 4.94 7.28
CA SER A 35 13.63 4.83 8.71
C SER A 35 12.49 4.15 9.49
N GLY A 36 11.42 3.71 8.81
CA GLY A 36 10.27 3.05 9.43
C GLY A 36 9.16 3.99 9.93
N LEU A 37 9.29 5.31 9.73
CA LEU A 37 8.25 6.26 10.12
C LEU A 37 7.04 6.14 9.18
N ILE A 38 5.85 6.06 9.77
CA ILE A 38 4.57 5.96 9.08
C ILE A 38 3.86 7.31 9.15
N THR A 39 3.54 7.88 8.01
CA THR A 39 2.73 9.10 7.89
C THR A 39 1.37 8.76 7.28
N PRO A 40 0.24 9.05 7.95
CA PRO A 40 -1.08 8.82 7.38
C PRO A 40 -1.34 9.73 6.17
N LEU A 41 -2.04 9.17 5.18
CA LEU A 41 -2.54 9.88 4.01
C LEU A 41 -4.07 9.85 4.01
N ALA A 42 -4.69 10.62 3.11
CA ALA A 42 -6.14 10.55 2.90
C ALA A 42 -6.55 9.10 2.53
N PRO A 43 -7.59 8.55 3.18
CA PRO A 43 -8.12 7.23 2.83
C PRO A 43 -8.76 7.26 1.44
N VAL A 44 -8.97 6.07 0.89
CA VAL A 44 -9.74 5.89 -0.36
C VAL A 44 -11.03 5.16 -0.03
N ASP A 45 -12.15 5.70 -0.51
CA ASP A 45 -13.45 5.07 -0.34
C ASP A 45 -13.49 3.74 -1.09
N ALA A 46 -13.94 2.71 -0.38
CA ALA A 46 -14.02 1.36 -0.90
C ALA A 46 -15.19 0.64 -0.20
N PRO A 47 -16.42 0.81 -0.73
CA PRO A 47 -17.61 0.27 -0.10
C PRO A 47 -17.67 -1.27 -0.16
N GLY A 48 -18.21 -1.90 0.89
CA GLY A 48 -18.56 -3.32 0.90
C GLY A 48 -18.01 -4.15 2.07
N GLY A 49 -17.52 -3.52 3.16
CA GLY A 49 -17.00 -4.24 4.34
C GLY A 49 -15.78 -5.10 4.01
N LEU A 50 -14.64 -4.43 3.82
CA LEU A 50 -13.46 -4.98 3.15
C LEU A 50 -12.72 -6.02 4.01
N ALA A 51 -12.66 -7.27 3.53
CA ALA A 51 -11.72 -8.30 3.98
C ALA A 51 -11.71 -9.52 3.03
N PRO A 52 -10.59 -10.26 2.86
CA PRO A 52 -9.17 -9.87 2.95
C PRO A 52 -8.69 -9.11 1.68
N MET A 53 -7.49 -8.51 1.75
CA MET A 53 -6.84 -7.85 0.60
C MET A 53 -5.66 -8.69 0.10
N ALA A 54 -5.53 -8.80 -1.22
CA ALA A 54 -4.36 -9.34 -1.91
C ALA A 54 -3.93 -8.38 -3.02
N THR A 55 -2.68 -8.47 -3.50
CA THR A 55 -2.22 -7.72 -4.67
C THR A 55 -1.67 -8.67 -5.71
N ASP A 56 -1.69 -8.25 -6.98
CA ASP A 56 -0.92 -8.90 -8.02
C ASP A 56 0.61 -8.78 -7.77
N SER A 57 1.42 -9.51 -8.56
CA SER A 57 2.88 -9.49 -8.43
C SER A 57 3.50 -8.13 -8.77
N SER A 58 2.80 -7.32 -9.58
CA SER A 58 3.22 -5.96 -9.92
C SER A 58 2.92 -4.94 -8.81
N ARG A 59 2.07 -5.32 -7.84
CA ARG A 59 1.55 -4.45 -6.76
C ARG A 59 0.75 -3.24 -7.27
N GLN A 60 0.24 -3.30 -8.49
CA GLN A 60 -0.59 -2.25 -9.08
C GLN A 60 -2.07 -2.54 -8.97
N HIS A 61 -2.46 -3.78 -8.67
CA HIS A 61 -3.86 -4.17 -8.58
C HIS A 61 -4.16 -4.86 -7.25
N PRO A 62 -4.66 -4.12 -6.24
CA PRO A 62 -5.28 -4.72 -5.06
C PRO A 62 -6.64 -5.33 -5.40
N TYR A 63 -6.88 -6.51 -4.86
CA TYR A 63 -8.16 -7.23 -4.86
C TYR A 63 -8.71 -7.26 -3.45
N LEU A 64 -9.95 -6.83 -3.28
CA LEU A 64 -10.60 -6.74 -1.99
C LEU A 64 -11.84 -7.64 -1.98
N GLY A 65 -11.84 -8.60 -1.08
CA GLY A 65 -13.04 -9.35 -0.73
C GLY A 65 -14.06 -8.45 -0.05
N GLN A 66 -15.31 -8.54 -0.48
CA GLN A 66 -16.43 -7.92 0.22
C GLN A 66 -17.04 -8.96 1.15
N ARG A 67 -16.95 -8.77 2.47
CA ARG A 67 -17.27 -9.82 3.44
C ARG A 67 -18.73 -10.26 3.42
N LEU A 68 -19.64 -9.32 3.18
CA LEU A 68 -21.08 -9.54 3.21
C LEU A 68 -21.66 -9.89 1.84
N SER A 69 -20.81 -10.00 0.81
CA SER A 69 -21.21 -10.36 -0.55
C SER A 69 -20.28 -11.44 -1.12
N ARG A 70 -20.60 -11.95 -2.31
CA ARG A 70 -19.71 -12.87 -3.06
C ARG A 70 -18.94 -12.13 -4.15
N HIS A 71 -18.70 -10.83 -3.94
CA HIS A 71 -18.05 -9.97 -4.92
C HIS A 71 -16.62 -9.62 -4.50
N LEU A 72 -15.82 -9.31 -5.51
CA LEU A 72 -14.48 -8.76 -5.39
C LEU A 72 -14.47 -7.37 -6.01
N SER A 73 -13.81 -6.43 -5.35
CA SER A 73 -13.47 -5.14 -5.93
C SER A 73 -12.00 -5.13 -6.29
N SER A 74 -11.63 -4.50 -7.41
CA SER A 74 -10.24 -4.24 -7.75
C SER A 74 -10.05 -2.77 -8.11
N PHE A 75 -8.90 -2.23 -7.75
CA PHE A 75 -8.53 -0.85 -8.05
C PHE A 75 -7.18 -0.84 -8.76
N HIS A 76 -6.89 0.25 -9.49
CA HIS A 76 -5.54 0.48 -10.02
C HIS A 76 -4.79 1.42 -9.08
N ILE A 77 -3.61 1.01 -8.64
CA ILE A 77 -2.68 1.87 -7.90
C ILE A 77 -1.80 2.56 -8.94
N GLU A 78 -2.09 3.84 -9.17
CA GLU A 78 -1.21 4.68 -9.98
C GLU A 78 0.14 4.81 -9.28
N SER A 79 1.20 4.48 -10.01
CA SER A 79 2.55 4.85 -9.59
C SER A 79 2.65 6.36 -9.70
N GLN A 80 2.74 7.04 -8.56
CA GLN A 80 3.25 8.42 -8.56
C GLN A 80 4.75 8.34 -8.86
N LEU A 81 5.09 8.27 -10.16
CA LEU A 81 6.41 8.67 -10.61
C LEU A 81 6.51 10.17 -10.29
N GLY A 82 7.33 10.49 -9.30
CA GLY A 82 7.79 11.85 -9.06
C GLY A 82 8.83 12.25 -10.09
#